data_AF-A0A9Y1BR72-F1
#
_entry.id   AF-A0A9Y1BR72-F1
#
_cell.length_a   1.000
_cell.length_b   1.000
_cell.length_c   1.000
_cell.angle_alpha   90.00
_cell.angle_beta   90.00
_cell.angle_gamma   90.00
#
_symmetry.space_group_name_H-M   'P 1'
#
loop_
_entity.id
_entity.type
_entity.pdbx_description
1 polymer ?
#
loop_
_entity_poly.entity_id
_entity_poly.type
_entity_poly.pdbx_seq_one_letter_code
_entity_poly.pdbx_strand_id
1 'polypeptide(L)'
;MTIRADSRVSVEYLCASCHKQRIIFIPKTILPFLKKGADIFELVDIHECKNNSLRATKLFIDANNVVRSHVLLRTEIDKTPSIIGEQDLEFGIPIPSISKYNQRTLTPTIDYGGVYLYSLRIIDKLREEIYVLNTYPNSKGKKFNEIDEYSTLNFIETKANINLSINTKITQLWIKKINDLIENLVYLDDFSLSFIPAYFDRIIENPPEDLTMLELDLLFQSRIAIPHSYKTNIDIFEKNFDEIFPMTPIKIYKIFTKMLRECCGNIKNTIYDIYEIFKKEELIISFPYFLSLFSKLVSFGFITIEKLEFLTK
;
A
#
# COMPACT_ATOMS: atom_id res chain seq x y z
N MET A 1 23.76 37.41 -0.55
CA MET A 1 23.59 36.50 0.61
C MET A 1 24.64 35.42 0.50
N THR A 2 25.74 35.56 1.24
CA THR A 2 26.90 34.68 1.21
C THR A 2 26.58 33.41 1.99
N ILE A 3 26.30 32.31 1.30
CA ILE A 3 26.13 30.99 1.93
C ILE A 3 27.50 30.59 2.49
N ARG A 4 27.64 30.66 3.82
CA ARG A 4 28.87 30.27 4.54
C ARG A 4 29.25 28.84 4.16
N ALA A 5 30.54 28.62 3.94
CA ALA A 5 31.14 27.34 3.54
C ALA A 5 30.95 26.19 4.58
N ASP A 6 30.51 26.49 5.81
CA ASP A 6 30.44 25.55 6.94
C ASP A 6 29.22 24.61 6.97
N SER A 7 28.34 24.65 5.97
CA SER A 7 27.13 23.83 5.97
C SER A 7 27.19 22.64 5.00
N ARG A 8 28.36 22.10 4.68
CA ARG A 8 28.50 20.91 3.81
C ARG A 8 29.00 19.69 4.59
N VAL A 9 28.65 18.50 4.14
CA VAL A 9 29.15 17.21 4.62
C VAL A 9 29.89 16.55 3.47
N SER A 10 31.08 16.02 3.74
CA SER A 10 31.84 15.26 2.76
C SER A 10 31.42 13.79 2.76
N VAL A 11 31.37 13.21 1.57
CA VAL A 11 31.28 11.78 1.33
C VAL A 11 32.49 11.39 0.52
N GLU A 12 33.24 10.40 1.00
CA GLU A 12 34.47 9.94 0.37
C GLU A 12 34.33 8.53 -0.15
N TYR A 13 34.92 8.26 -1.31
CA TYR A 13 35.00 6.91 -1.86
C TYR A 13 36.17 6.74 -2.82
N LEU A 14 36.56 5.49 -3.06
CA LEU A 14 37.55 5.13 -4.07
C LEU A 14 36.84 4.71 -5.35
N CYS A 15 37.10 5.38 -6.47
CA CYS A 15 36.50 5.01 -7.74
C CYS A 15 37.02 3.64 -8.21
N ALA A 16 36.15 2.65 -8.43
CA ALA A 16 36.54 1.32 -8.93
C ALA A 16 37.25 1.34 -10.29
N SER A 17 37.06 2.38 -11.11
CA SER A 17 37.64 2.45 -12.46
C SER A 17 39.05 3.05 -12.48
N CYS A 18 39.22 4.24 -11.86
CA CYS A 18 40.50 4.96 -11.87
C CYS A 18 41.32 4.80 -10.60
N HIS A 19 40.75 4.21 -9.54
CA HIS A 19 41.35 4.06 -8.21
C HIS A 19 41.82 5.39 -7.59
N LYS A 20 41.25 6.52 -8.01
CA LYS A 20 41.46 7.82 -7.36
C LYS A 20 40.43 7.98 -6.24
N GLN A 21 40.87 8.54 -5.11
CA GLN A 21 39.99 8.97 -4.04
C GLN A 21 39.17 10.18 -4.51
N ARG A 22 37.89 10.17 -4.21
CA ARG A 22 36.92 11.22 -4.56
C ARG A 22 36.23 11.71 -3.31
N ILE A 23 35.93 13.01 -3.30
CA ILE A 23 35.26 13.69 -2.19
C ILE A 23 34.09 14.47 -2.79
N ILE A 24 32.88 14.18 -2.29
CA ILE A 24 31.65 14.85 -2.70
C ILE A 24 31.16 15.69 -1.54
N PHE A 25 30.89 16.97 -1.79
CA PHE A 25 30.39 17.87 -0.77
C PHE A 25 28.88 18.06 -0.91
N ILE A 26 28.12 17.53 0.04
CA ILE A 26 26.66 17.62 0.07
C ILE A 26 26.25 18.78 0.98
N PRO A 27 25.40 19.71 0.52
CA PRO A 27 24.80 20.70 1.40
C PRO A 27 23.96 20.05 2.51
N LYS A 28 24.20 20.42 3.78
CA LYS A 28 23.43 19.96 4.95
C LYS A 28 21.94 20.24 4.83
N THR A 29 21.56 21.26 4.04
CA THR A 29 20.17 21.57 3.74
C THR A 29 19.49 20.48 2.91
N ILE A 30 20.22 19.74 2.08
CA ILE A 30 19.70 18.70 1.21
C ILE A 30 19.72 17.31 1.90
N LEU A 31 20.60 17.11 2.88
CA LEU A 31 20.73 15.82 3.60
C LEU A 31 19.41 15.30 4.20
N PRO A 32 18.55 16.10 4.86
CA PRO A 32 17.26 15.62 5.35
C PRO A 32 16.33 15.12 4.23
N PHE A 33 16.46 15.67 3.02
CA PHE A 33 15.68 15.25 1.85
C PHE A 33 16.20 13.93 1.27
N LEU A 34 17.52 13.73 1.29
CA LEU A 34 18.15 12.48 0.86
C LEU A 34 17.92 11.34 1.86
N LYS A 35 17.91 11.66 3.17
CA LYS A 35 17.79 10.71 4.28
C LYS A 35 16.34 10.46 4.74
N LYS A 36 15.31 10.82 3.96
CA LYS A 36 13.89 10.69 4.36
C LYS A 36 13.51 9.24 4.68
N GLY A 37 13.73 8.82 5.92
CA GLY A 37 13.35 7.50 6.44
C GLY A 37 14.20 6.32 5.95
N ALA A 38 15.32 6.55 5.27
CA ALA A 38 16.16 5.49 4.71
C ALA A 38 17.53 5.42 5.41
N ASP A 39 17.94 4.20 5.81
CA ASP A 39 19.27 3.94 6.37
C ASP A 39 20.39 4.09 5.33
N ILE A 40 20.03 3.99 4.05
CA ILE A 40 20.90 4.15 2.88
C ILE A 40 20.21 5.09 1.88
N PHE A 41 20.93 6.10 1.40
CA PHE A 41 20.48 7.02 0.36
C PHE A 41 21.44 7.02 -0.83
N GLU A 42 20.94 7.45 -1.98
CA GLU A 42 21.66 7.35 -3.25
C GLU A 42 22.18 8.72 -3.71
N LEU A 43 23.38 8.74 -4.28
CA LEU A 43 23.92 9.89 -5.00
C LEU A 43 24.62 9.45 -6.28
N VAL A 44 24.64 10.32 -7.28
CA VAL A 44 25.40 10.10 -8.51
C VAL A 44 26.57 11.08 -8.55
N ASP A 45 27.77 10.53 -8.68
CA ASP A 45 28.99 11.30 -8.91
C ASP A 45 29.36 11.23 -10.39
N ILE A 46 29.49 12.39 -11.03
CA ILE A 46 29.93 12.52 -12.42
C ILE A 46 31.32 13.15 -12.40
N HIS A 47 32.32 12.40 -12.86
CA HIS A 47 33.70 12.86 -12.84
C HIS A 47 34.50 12.38 -14.04
N GLU A 48 35.57 13.11 -14.36
CA GLU A 48 36.57 12.66 -15.32
C GLU A 48 37.38 11.50 -14.76
N CYS A 49 37.36 10.37 -15.46
CA CYS A 49 37.99 9.12 -15.05
C CYS A 49 39.27 8.84 -15.85
N LYS A 50 39.71 7.58 -15.91
CA LYS A 50 40.85 7.16 -16.74
C LYS A 50 40.65 7.62 -18.18
N ASN A 51 41.73 8.08 -18.81
CA ASN A 51 41.74 8.61 -20.17
C ASN A 51 40.83 9.83 -20.37
N ASN A 52 40.51 10.69 -19.39
CA ASN A 52 39.59 11.84 -19.59
C ASN A 52 38.19 11.44 -20.09
N SER A 53 37.74 10.20 -19.89
CA SER A 53 36.34 9.83 -20.12
C SER A 53 35.50 10.31 -18.94
N LEU A 54 34.42 11.04 -19.19
CA LEU A 54 33.39 11.30 -18.18
C LEU A 54 32.74 9.98 -17.77
N ARG A 55 32.61 9.74 -16.46
CA ARG A 55 31.92 8.58 -15.91
C ARG A 55 30.94 9.00 -14.84
N ALA A 56 29.76 8.38 -14.87
CA ALA A 56 28.75 8.49 -13.83
C ALA A 56 28.80 7.25 -12.92
N THR A 57 28.98 7.46 -11.62
CA THR A 57 29.01 6.41 -10.61
C THR A 57 27.87 6.63 -9.62
N LYS A 58 26.99 5.64 -9.49
CA LYS A 58 25.94 5.66 -8.46
C LYS A 58 26.53 5.15 -7.15
N LEU A 59 26.34 5.90 -6.08
CA LEU A 59 26.84 5.65 -4.73
C LEU A 59 25.67 5.35 -3.80
N PHE A 60 25.82 4.32 -2.98
CA PHE A 60 24.90 3.97 -1.92
C PHE A 60 25.54 4.35 -0.59
N ILE A 61 24.98 5.34 0.08
CA ILE A 61 25.59 6.04 1.22
C ILE A 61 24.73 5.81 2.45
N ASP A 62 25.35 5.39 3.55
CA ASP A 62 24.60 5.15 4.79
C ASP A 62 24.31 6.42 5.59
N ALA A 63 23.56 6.26 6.69
CA ALA A 63 23.25 7.34 7.63
C ALA A 63 24.49 8.07 8.19
N ASN A 64 25.66 7.42 8.25
CA ASN A 64 26.94 7.99 8.69
C ASN A 64 27.74 8.66 7.55
N ASN A 65 27.15 8.76 6.35
CA ASN A 65 27.75 9.33 5.14
C ASN A 65 28.92 8.49 4.59
N VAL A 66 28.93 7.19 4.87
CA VAL A 66 29.90 6.22 4.36
C VAL A 66 29.35 5.55 3.10
N VAL A 67 30.13 5.52 2.02
CA VAL A 67 29.78 4.78 0.81
C VAL A 67 29.91 3.27 1.09
N ARG A 68 28.77 2.56 1.07
CA ARG A 68 28.70 1.10 1.30
C ARG A 68 28.90 0.32 0.02
N SER A 69 28.42 0.84 -1.10
CA SER A 69 28.67 0.28 -2.42
C SER A 69 28.62 1.37 -3.47
N HIS A 70 29.24 1.10 -4.62
CA HIS A 70 29.17 1.97 -5.78
C HIS A 70 29.08 1.15 -7.06
N VAL A 71 28.27 1.61 -8.00
CA VAL A 71 28.01 0.93 -9.26
C VAL A 71 28.30 1.90 -10.40
N LEU A 72 29.12 1.46 -11.34
CA LEU A 72 29.35 2.22 -12.57
C LEU A 72 28.09 2.17 -13.43
N LEU A 73 27.57 3.35 -13.80
CA LEU A 73 26.52 3.45 -14.80
C LEU A 73 27.16 3.28 -16.17
N ARG A 74 26.65 2.37 -17.02
CA ARG A 74 27.22 2.13 -18.36
C ARG A 74 27.11 3.40 -19.20
N THR A 75 28.24 3.98 -19.58
CA THR A 75 28.33 5.09 -20.53
C THR A 75 29.42 4.77 -21.55
N GLU A 76 29.03 4.28 -22.73
CA GLU A 76 29.88 4.34 -23.93
C GLU A 76 29.70 5.72 -24.53
N ILE A 77 30.63 6.65 -24.26
CA ILE A 77 30.69 7.94 -24.96
C ILE A 77 32.16 8.18 -25.27
N ASP A 78 32.52 7.97 -26.53
CA ASP A 78 33.80 8.39 -27.08
C ASP A 78 33.87 9.92 -27.11
N LYS A 79 35.07 10.42 -26.82
CA LYS A 79 35.36 11.82 -26.54
C LYS A 79 35.19 12.72 -27.76
N THR A 80 34.59 13.88 -27.54
CA THR A 80 35.17 15.17 -27.96
C THR A 80 34.75 16.26 -26.97
N PRO A 81 35.66 17.17 -26.56
CA PRO A 81 35.35 18.23 -25.61
C PRO A 81 34.86 19.47 -26.36
N SER A 82 33.57 19.81 -26.25
CA SER A 82 33.05 21.09 -26.70
C SER A 82 32.13 21.69 -25.64
N ILE A 83 32.69 22.66 -24.92
CA ILE A 83 32.08 23.91 -24.45
C ILE A 83 30.67 23.76 -23.86
N ILE A 84 30.64 23.87 -22.53
CA ILE A 84 29.47 24.03 -21.67
C ILE A 84 28.53 25.11 -22.26
N GLY A 85 27.39 24.68 -22.79
CA GLY A 85 26.38 25.59 -23.34
C GLY A 85 25.10 24.84 -23.73
N GLU A 86 24.10 24.87 -22.85
CA GLU A 86 22.65 24.73 -23.09
C GLU A 86 22.10 23.66 -24.07
N GLN A 87 22.88 22.68 -24.54
CA GLN A 87 22.41 21.64 -25.46
C GLN A 87 22.76 20.20 -25.03
N ASP A 88 23.02 19.95 -23.75
CA ASP A 88 23.27 18.61 -23.19
C ASP A 88 21.97 17.76 -23.00
N LEU A 89 21.12 17.72 -24.03
CA LEU A 89 19.99 16.79 -24.16
C LEU A 89 20.38 15.47 -24.87
N GLU A 90 21.63 15.32 -25.32
CA GLU A 90 22.11 14.13 -26.07
C GLU A 90 22.96 13.15 -25.27
N PHE A 91 23.11 13.36 -23.96
CA PHE A 91 23.53 12.26 -23.10
C PHE A 91 22.33 11.33 -22.94
N GLY A 92 22.33 10.18 -23.61
CA GLY A 92 21.34 9.09 -23.43
C GLY A 92 21.28 8.51 -22.00
N ILE A 93 21.71 9.28 -20.99
CA ILE A 93 21.26 9.18 -19.62
C ILE A 93 19.74 9.27 -19.68
N PRO A 94 19.00 8.21 -19.31
CA PRO A 94 17.55 8.33 -19.21
C PRO A 94 17.29 9.46 -18.23
N ILE A 95 16.76 10.58 -18.74
CA ILE A 95 16.12 11.60 -17.91
C ILE A 95 15.20 10.79 -16.99
N PRO A 96 15.26 10.95 -15.66
CA PRO A 96 14.31 10.31 -14.78
C PRO A 96 12.93 10.66 -15.33
N SER A 97 12.31 9.72 -16.02
CA SER A 97 10.94 9.90 -16.43
C SER A 97 10.21 9.98 -15.12
N ILE A 98 9.38 11.01 -14.97
CA ILE A 98 8.33 10.99 -13.94
C ILE A 98 7.70 9.61 -14.12
N SER A 99 7.85 8.73 -13.14
CA SER A 99 7.25 7.40 -13.18
C SER A 99 5.80 7.67 -13.51
N LYS A 100 5.39 7.30 -14.72
CA LYS A 100 4.04 7.56 -15.19
C LYS A 100 3.21 6.53 -14.47
N TYR A 101 2.83 6.87 -13.24
CA TYR A 101 1.90 6.06 -12.49
C TYR A 101 0.66 5.90 -13.35
N ASN A 102 0.25 4.66 -13.56
CA ASN A 102 -1.02 4.39 -14.20
C ASN A 102 -2.10 4.86 -13.23
N GLN A 103 -2.89 5.84 -13.66
CA GLN A 103 -3.98 6.33 -12.83
C GLN A 103 -5.24 5.52 -13.10
N ARG A 104 -5.80 4.93 -12.05
CA ARG A 104 -7.08 4.23 -12.07
C ARG A 104 -8.09 4.97 -11.21
N THR A 105 -9.30 5.09 -11.73
CA THR A 105 -10.42 5.61 -10.94
C THR A 105 -11.07 4.45 -10.20
N LEU A 106 -11.18 4.57 -8.87
CA LEU A 106 -11.96 3.65 -8.06
C LEU A 106 -13.44 4.00 -8.23
N THR A 107 -14.23 3.06 -8.75
CA THR A 107 -15.68 3.19 -8.78
C THR A 107 -16.24 2.64 -7.48
N PRO A 108 -16.79 3.48 -6.58
CA PRO A 108 -17.32 3.00 -5.32
C PRO A 108 -18.54 2.09 -5.53
N THR A 109 -18.69 1.11 -4.65
CA THR A 109 -19.84 0.21 -4.64
C THR A 109 -21.13 0.91 -4.19
N ILE A 110 -22.28 0.26 -4.42
CA ILE A 110 -23.59 0.79 -3.98
C ILE A 110 -23.68 1.06 -2.47
N ASP A 111 -22.87 0.36 -1.67
CA ASP A 111 -22.83 0.50 -0.21
C ASP A 111 -22.08 1.76 0.26
N TYR A 112 -21.43 2.50 -0.64
CA TYR A 112 -20.69 3.72 -0.29
C TYR A 112 -21.64 4.91 -0.10
N GLY A 113 -21.74 5.39 1.14
CA GLY A 113 -22.58 6.55 1.49
C GLY A 113 -21.91 7.90 1.28
N GLY A 114 -20.58 7.97 1.40
CA GLY A 114 -19.82 9.22 1.33
C GLY A 114 -20.10 10.16 2.51
N VAL A 115 -20.38 9.59 3.68
CA VAL A 115 -20.76 10.34 4.89
C VAL A 115 -19.53 10.96 5.55
N TYR A 116 -18.46 10.16 5.66
CA TYR A 116 -17.23 10.48 6.38
C TYR A 116 -16.01 10.51 5.46
N LEU A 117 -15.93 9.63 4.47
CA LEU A 117 -14.92 9.67 3.43
C LEU A 117 -15.43 10.44 2.23
N TYR A 118 -14.63 11.38 1.75
CA TYR A 118 -15.02 12.38 0.77
C TYR A 118 -14.21 12.26 -0.52
N SER A 119 -12.94 11.91 -0.40
CA SER A 119 -12.12 11.44 -1.51
C SER A 119 -10.96 10.61 -0.95
N LEU A 120 -10.43 9.72 -1.78
CA LEU A 120 -9.30 8.87 -1.43
C LEU A 120 -8.35 8.79 -2.62
N ARG A 121 -7.07 8.98 -2.39
CA ARG A 121 -6.02 8.77 -3.39
C ARG A 121 -4.95 7.89 -2.77
N ILE A 122 -4.74 6.72 -3.34
CA ILE A 122 -3.70 5.77 -2.94
C ILE A 122 -2.64 5.77 -4.04
N ILE A 123 -1.40 6.09 -3.70
CA ILE A 123 -0.24 5.97 -4.58
C ILE A 123 0.49 4.69 -4.17
N ASP A 124 0.56 3.75 -5.09
CA ASP A 124 1.30 2.50 -4.93
C ASP A 124 2.59 2.58 -5.75
N LYS A 125 3.71 2.76 -5.05
CA LYS A 125 5.04 2.88 -5.66
C LYS A 125 5.62 1.52 -6.05
N LEU A 126 5.15 0.41 -5.47
CA LEU A 126 5.60 -0.93 -5.84
C LEU A 126 5.05 -1.34 -7.20
N ARG A 127 3.79 -0.99 -7.44
CA ARG A 127 3.05 -1.39 -8.65
C ARG A 127 2.97 -0.28 -9.69
N GLU A 128 3.51 0.90 -9.39
CA GLU A 128 3.45 2.11 -10.22
C GLU A 128 2.01 2.50 -10.59
N GLU A 129 1.09 2.42 -9.63
CA GLU A 129 -0.34 2.69 -9.81
C GLU A 129 -0.79 3.83 -8.88
N ILE A 130 -1.70 4.68 -9.35
CA ILE A 130 -2.43 5.65 -8.52
C ILE A 130 -3.90 5.31 -8.59
N TYR A 131 -4.48 4.94 -7.46
CA TYR A 131 -5.91 4.71 -7.33
C TYR A 131 -6.58 5.98 -6.80
N VAL A 132 -7.58 6.47 -7.53
CA VAL A 132 -8.29 7.70 -7.16
C VAL A 132 -9.78 7.40 -7.04
N LEU A 133 -10.29 7.51 -5.82
CA LEU A 133 -11.70 7.68 -5.58
C LEU A 133 -12.07 9.15 -5.79
N ASN A 134 -12.54 9.46 -7.00
CA ASN A 134 -13.10 10.77 -7.33
C ASN A 134 -14.56 10.84 -6.90
N THR A 135 -14.81 10.84 -5.61
CA THR A 135 -16.17 11.02 -5.10
C THR A 135 -16.53 12.48 -5.00
N TYR A 136 -16.41 13.27 -6.09
CA TYR A 136 -17.01 14.60 -6.08
C TYR A 136 -17.44 15.23 -7.41
N PRO A 137 -18.77 15.40 -7.52
CA PRO A 137 -19.39 16.68 -7.87
C PRO A 137 -19.97 17.47 -6.67
N ASN A 138 -20.23 16.83 -5.52
CA ASN A 138 -21.00 17.38 -4.37
C ASN A 138 -20.19 18.02 -3.20
N SER A 139 -18.91 18.36 -3.36
CA SER A 139 -18.02 18.88 -2.30
C SER A 139 -17.90 20.39 -2.28
N LYS A 140 -18.33 21.06 -3.34
CA LYS A 140 -18.12 22.51 -3.47
C LYS A 140 -18.70 23.20 -2.23
N GLY A 141 -17.81 23.70 -1.37
CA GLY A 141 -18.16 24.39 -0.12
C GLY A 141 -18.18 23.55 1.16
N LYS A 142 -18.03 22.22 1.11
CA LYS A 142 -17.91 21.40 2.33
C LYS A 142 -16.49 21.53 2.91
N LYS A 143 -16.40 21.81 4.21
CA LYS A 143 -15.13 21.78 4.94
C LYS A 143 -14.76 20.32 5.23
N PHE A 144 -13.47 20.01 5.14
CA PHE A 144 -12.92 18.68 5.37
C PHE A 144 -11.56 18.79 6.06
N ASN A 145 -11.16 17.70 6.71
CA ASN A 145 -9.76 17.50 7.11
C ASN A 145 -9.06 16.73 5.98
N GLU A 146 -7.92 17.23 5.55
CA GLU A 146 -7.01 16.50 4.68
C GLU A 146 -6.06 15.68 5.54
N ILE A 147 -5.90 14.41 5.20
CA ILE A 147 -4.98 13.49 5.87
C ILE A 147 -4.07 12.88 4.81
N ASP A 148 -2.78 12.93 5.09
CA ASP A 148 -1.72 12.32 4.31
C ASP A 148 -0.96 11.35 5.22
N GLU A 149 -0.87 10.09 4.83
CA GLU A 149 -0.26 9.03 5.63
C GLU A 149 0.43 7.99 4.74
N TYR A 150 1.48 7.36 5.30
CA TYR A 150 2.37 6.46 4.58
C TYR A 150 2.40 5.08 5.25
N SER A 151 2.56 4.03 4.43
CA SER A 151 2.91 2.69 4.94
C SER A 151 4.25 2.72 5.67
N THR A 152 4.51 1.67 6.43
CA THR A 152 5.73 1.50 7.22
C THR A 152 6.99 1.53 6.35
N LEU A 153 6.98 0.91 5.16
CA LEU A 153 8.12 0.95 4.23
C LEU A 153 8.05 2.11 3.22
N ASN A 154 7.05 3.01 3.36
CA ASN A 154 6.83 4.20 2.54
C ASN A 154 6.54 3.94 1.05
N PHE A 155 6.19 2.72 0.66
CA PHE A 155 5.81 2.42 -0.72
C PHE A 155 4.35 2.74 -1.04
N ILE A 156 3.47 2.79 -0.04
CA ILE A 156 2.08 3.19 -0.20
C ILE A 156 1.87 4.54 0.48
N GLU A 157 1.35 5.52 -0.26
CA GLU A 157 0.99 6.85 0.22
C GLU A 157 -0.50 7.06 -0.01
N THR A 158 -1.24 7.45 1.03
CA THR A 158 -2.68 7.66 0.93
C THR A 158 -3.06 9.06 1.39
N LYS A 159 -3.77 9.76 0.51
CA LYS A 159 -4.39 11.06 0.80
C LYS A 159 -5.90 10.92 0.86
N ALA A 160 -6.47 11.27 1.99
CA ALA A 160 -7.91 11.22 2.20
C ALA A 160 -8.43 12.61 2.59
N ASN A 161 -9.55 12.99 1.99
CA ASN A 161 -10.38 14.06 2.52
C ASN A 161 -11.49 13.42 3.34
N ILE A 162 -11.68 13.90 4.56
CA ILE A 162 -12.67 13.35 5.48
C ILE A 162 -13.53 14.44 6.12
N ASN A 163 -14.71 14.06 6.58
CA ASN A 163 -15.61 14.93 7.34
C ASN A 163 -14.92 15.47 8.60
N LEU A 164 -15.14 16.76 8.90
CA LEU A 164 -14.54 17.45 10.07
C LEU A 164 -14.93 16.84 11.41
N SER A 165 -16.07 16.14 11.49
CA SER A 165 -16.52 15.50 12.73
C SER A 165 -15.65 14.32 13.16
N ILE A 166 -14.81 13.80 12.26
CA ILE A 166 -14.02 12.60 12.48
C ILE A 166 -12.66 12.96 13.06
N ASN A 167 -12.25 12.17 14.05
CA ASN A 167 -10.96 12.35 14.72
C ASN A 167 -9.81 12.01 13.77
N THR A 168 -8.99 13.01 13.46
CA THR A 168 -7.87 12.87 12.51
C THR A 168 -6.85 11.83 12.94
N LYS A 169 -6.60 11.65 14.25
CA LYS A 169 -5.66 10.64 14.75
C LYS A 169 -6.19 9.21 14.54
N ILE A 170 -7.49 9.00 14.75
CA ILE A 170 -8.13 7.70 14.50
C ILE A 170 -8.05 7.38 13.00
N THR A 171 -8.36 8.36 12.16
CA THR A 171 -8.24 8.16 10.71
C THR A 171 -6.81 7.89 10.27
N GLN A 172 -5.82 8.62 10.79
CA GLN A 172 -4.40 8.36 10.48
C GLN A 172 -4.01 6.91 10.83
N LEU A 173 -4.43 6.41 11.99
CA LEU A 173 -4.20 5.02 12.38
C LEU A 173 -4.82 4.03 11.36
N TRP A 174 -6.06 4.29 10.97
CA TRP A 174 -6.75 3.48 9.97
C TRP A 174 -6.06 3.49 8.60
N ILE A 175 -5.71 4.67 8.08
CA ILE A 175 -5.02 4.81 6.79
C ILE A 175 -3.66 4.12 6.85
N LYS A 176 -2.90 4.29 7.93
CA LYS A 176 -1.63 3.62 8.13
C LYS A 176 -1.77 2.10 8.04
N LYS A 177 -2.75 1.54 8.74
CA LYS A 177 -3.02 0.09 8.74
C LYS A 177 -3.43 -0.45 7.37
N ILE A 178 -4.24 0.30 6.62
CA ILE A 178 -4.59 -0.05 5.23
C ILE A 178 -3.35 0.00 4.35
N ASN A 179 -2.55 1.05 4.45
CA ASN A 179 -1.33 1.20 3.67
C ASN A 179 -0.36 0.05 3.94
N ASP A 180 -0.17 -0.32 5.22
CA ASP A 180 0.65 -1.46 5.61
C ASP A 180 0.10 -2.79 5.03
N LEU A 181 -1.23 -2.98 5.02
CA LEU A 181 -1.83 -4.17 4.41
C LEU A 181 -1.60 -4.19 2.89
N ILE A 182 -1.89 -3.09 2.19
CA ILE A 182 -1.70 -2.99 0.74
C ILE A 182 -0.23 -3.21 0.33
N GLU A 183 0.70 -2.69 1.14
CA GLU A 183 2.14 -2.85 0.96
C GLU A 183 2.58 -4.32 1.04
N ASN A 184 1.92 -5.12 1.89
CA ASN A 184 2.23 -6.53 2.09
C ASN A 184 1.59 -7.47 1.05
N LEU A 185 0.62 -6.99 0.26
CA LEU A 185 0.01 -7.83 -0.76
C LEU A 185 1.01 -8.09 -1.89
N VAL A 186 0.89 -9.23 -2.57
CA VAL A 186 1.62 -9.47 -3.83
C VAL A 186 0.84 -8.85 -4.98
N TYR A 187 -0.46 -9.13 -5.02
CA TYR A 187 -1.39 -8.66 -6.03
C TYR A 187 -2.54 -7.90 -5.36
N LEU A 188 -2.88 -6.74 -5.94
CA LEU A 188 -4.00 -5.92 -5.52
C LEU A 188 -4.97 -5.82 -6.69
N ASP A 189 -6.15 -6.41 -6.54
CA ASP A 189 -7.15 -6.42 -7.60
C ASP A 189 -8.14 -5.26 -7.50
N ASP A 190 -8.63 -4.80 -8.66
CA ASP A 190 -9.55 -3.67 -8.77
C ASP A 190 -10.87 -3.93 -8.02
N PHE A 191 -11.28 -5.19 -7.86
CA PHE A 191 -12.50 -5.53 -7.15
C PHE A 191 -12.34 -5.24 -5.66
N SER A 192 -11.31 -5.75 -4.97
CA SER A 192 -11.13 -5.46 -3.53
C SER A 192 -10.91 -3.97 -3.27
N LEU A 193 -10.20 -3.28 -4.15
CA LEU A 193 -10.02 -1.82 -4.10
C LEU A 193 -11.34 -1.04 -4.15
N SER A 194 -12.33 -1.52 -4.92
CA SER A 194 -13.64 -0.84 -5.05
C SER A 194 -14.45 -0.81 -3.75
N PHE A 195 -14.17 -1.73 -2.82
CA PHE A 195 -14.84 -1.82 -1.52
C PHE A 195 -14.15 -1.01 -0.42
N ILE A 196 -12.88 -0.63 -0.58
CA ILE A 196 -12.16 0.18 0.42
C ILE A 196 -12.96 1.42 0.82
N PRO A 197 -13.52 2.22 -0.12
CA PRO A 197 -14.29 3.40 0.25
C PRO A 197 -15.49 3.08 1.14
N ALA A 198 -16.28 2.07 0.78
CA ALA A 198 -17.47 1.67 1.53
C ALA A 198 -17.10 1.09 2.91
N TYR A 199 -16.00 0.33 2.97
CA TYR A 199 -15.50 -0.22 4.22
C TYR A 199 -15.02 0.90 5.16
N PHE A 200 -14.23 1.84 4.62
CA PHE A 200 -13.70 2.98 5.37
C PHE A 200 -14.80 3.90 5.89
N ASP A 201 -15.77 4.23 5.03
CA ASP A 201 -16.92 5.08 5.38
C ASP A 201 -17.80 4.47 6.49
N ARG A 202 -17.69 3.15 6.77
CA ARG A 202 -18.44 2.52 7.86
C ARG A 202 -17.70 2.53 9.20
N ILE A 203 -16.37 2.49 9.19
CA ILE A 203 -15.57 2.13 10.38
C ILE A 203 -14.69 3.27 10.92
N ILE A 204 -14.46 4.31 10.13
CA ILE A 204 -13.47 5.37 10.41
C ILE A 204 -13.74 6.15 11.71
N GLU A 205 -14.96 6.11 12.25
CA GLU A 205 -15.33 6.75 13.51
C GLU A 205 -14.67 6.12 14.73
N ASN A 206 -14.40 4.81 14.68
CA ASN A 206 -13.86 4.03 15.78
C ASN A 206 -12.40 3.65 15.52
N PRO A 207 -11.56 3.47 16.56
CA PRO A 207 -10.21 2.97 16.36
C PRO A 207 -10.20 1.56 15.73
N PRO A 208 -9.13 1.20 14.98
CA PRO A 208 -9.00 -0.14 14.44
C PRO A 208 -8.90 -1.18 15.56
N GLU A 209 -9.68 -2.26 15.41
CA GLU A 209 -9.75 -3.40 16.32
C GLU A 209 -9.33 -4.68 15.58
N ASP A 210 -8.91 -5.71 16.31
CA ASP A 210 -8.40 -6.94 15.69
C ASP A 210 -9.43 -7.58 14.73
N LEU A 211 -10.72 -7.55 15.08
CA LEU A 211 -11.78 -8.11 14.24
C LEU A 211 -11.97 -7.31 12.95
N THR A 212 -11.88 -5.98 13.01
CA THR A 212 -12.03 -5.12 11.82
C THR A 212 -10.78 -5.15 10.94
N MET A 213 -9.60 -5.37 11.54
CA MET A 213 -8.37 -5.67 10.80
C MET A 213 -8.46 -7.02 10.08
N LEU A 214 -9.03 -8.04 10.72
CA LEU A 214 -9.29 -9.34 10.08
C LEU A 214 -10.29 -9.21 8.92
N GLU A 215 -11.39 -8.47 9.10
CA GLU A 215 -12.34 -8.18 8.01
C GLU A 215 -11.65 -7.54 6.79
N LEU A 216 -10.74 -6.61 7.03
CA LEU A 216 -10.00 -5.92 5.98
C LEU A 216 -8.99 -6.86 5.27
N ASP A 217 -8.28 -7.72 6.01
CA ASP A 217 -7.43 -8.75 5.39
C ASP A 217 -8.28 -9.72 4.53
N LEU A 218 -9.43 -10.16 5.05
CA LEU A 218 -10.37 -11.01 4.30
C LEU A 218 -10.91 -10.32 3.04
N LEU A 219 -11.13 -9.00 3.08
CA LEU A 219 -11.53 -8.21 1.91
C LEU A 219 -10.46 -8.25 0.81
N PHE A 220 -9.19 -8.01 1.17
CA PHE A 220 -8.09 -8.02 0.21
C PHE A 220 -7.80 -9.42 -0.35
N GLN A 221 -8.12 -10.45 0.42
CA GLN A 221 -7.88 -11.83 0.05
C GLN A 221 -9.10 -12.50 -0.58
N SER A 222 -10.23 -11.81 -0.72
CA SER A 222 -11.52 -12.46 -0.93
C SER A 222 -11.65 -13.26 -2.22
N ARG A 223 -10.86 -12.91 -3.24
CA ARG A 223 -10.87 -13.56 -4.57
C ARG A 223 -9.80 -14.62 -4.75
N ILE A 224 -8.94 -14.83 -3.76
CA ILE A 224 -7.83 -15.79 -3.82
C ILE A 224 -7.80 -16.74 -2.63
N ALA A 225 -8.41 -16.36 -1.52
CA ALA A 225 -8.46 -17.19 -0.33
C ALA A 225 -9.63 -18.18 -0.39
N ILE A 226 -9.34 -19.44 -0.08
CA ILE A 226 -10.31 -20.52 0.01
C ILE A 226 -10.60 -20.76 1.50
N PRO A 227 -11.84 -20.57 1.94
CA PRO A 227 -12.22 -20.87 3.31
C PRO A 227 -12.60 -22.34 3.46
N HIS A 228 -12.18 -22.93 4.58
CA HIS A 228 -12.45 -24.31 4.95
C HIS A 228 -13.13 -24.39 6.31
N SER A 229 -14.09 -25.29 6.40
CA SER A 229 -14.63 -25.76 7.67
C SER A 229 -14.73 -27.28 7.64
N TYR A 230 -14.98 -27.86 8.81
CA TYR A 230 -15.11 -29.31 8.98
C TYR A 230 -16.43 -29.62 9.66
N LYS A 231 -16.94 -30.83 9.46
CA LYS A 231 -18.18 -31.28 10.11
C LYS A 231 -18.12 -31.13 11.62
N THR A 232 -16.96 -31.42 12.23
CA THR A 232 -16.71 -31.22 13.65
C THR A 232 -16.88 -29.77 14.09
N ASN A 233 -16.48 -28.79 13.27
CA ASN A 233 -16.63 -27.37 13.59
C ASN A 233 -18.11 -26.95 13.55
N ILE A 234 -18.90 -27.51 12.62
CA ILE A 234 -20.35 -27.30 12.57
C ILE A 234 -21.00 -27.87 13.83
N ASP A 235 -20.67 -29.11 14.20
CA ASP A 235 -21.24 -29.76 15.39
C ASP A 235 -20.90 -28.99 16.68
N ILE A 236 -19.66 -28.50 16.81
CA ILE A 236 -19.24 -27.64 17.94
C ILE A 236 -19.98 -26.31 17.92
N PHE A 237 -20.12 -25.68 16.76
CA PHE A 237 -20.83 -24.42 16.61
C PHE A 237 -22.31 -24.57 17.02
N GLU A 238 -23.03 -25.55 16.47
CA GLU A 238 -24.45 -25.76 16.74
C GLU A 238 -24.70 -26.08 18.23
N LYS A 239 -23.79 -26.81 18.88
CA LYS A 239 -23.90 -27.14 20.30
C LYS A 239 -23.65 -25.96 21.25
N ASN A 240 -22.71 -25.08 20.89
CA ASN A 240 -22.24 -24.01 21.78
C ASN A 240 -22.63 -22.60 21.29
N PHE A 241 -23.56 -22.50 20.34
CA PHE A 241 -23.90 -21.23 19.69
C PHE A 241 -24.32 -20.14 20.69
N ASP A 242 -25.25 -20.45 21.60
CA ASP A 242 -25.79 -19.48 22.55
C ASP A 242 -24.75 -19.01 23.57
N GLU A 243 -23.72 -19.83 23.85
CA GLU A 243 -22.62 -19.48 24.74
C GLU A 243 -21.63 -18.53 24.05
N ILE A 244 -21.31 -18.81 22.79
CA ILE A 244 -20.31 -18.05 22.02
C ILE A 244 -20.90 -16.74 21.47
N PHE A 245 -22.18 -16.77 21.08
CA PHE A 245 -22.89 -15.67 20.45
C PHE A 245 -24.18 -15.31 21.21
N PRO A 246 -24.08 -14.92 22.49
CA PRO A 246 -25.25 -14.66 23.32
C PRO A 246 -26.13 -13.58 22.71
N MET A 247 -27.44 -13.74 22.82
CA MET A 247 -28.45 -12.79 22.31
C MET A 247 -28.44 -12.57 20.79
N THR A 248 -27.76 -13.43 20.03
CA THR A 248 -27.72 -13.31 18.57
C THR A 248 -29.06 -13.75 17.95
N PRO A 249 -29.67 -12.97 17.04
CA PRO A 249 -30.95 -13.34 16.44
C PRO A 249 -30.88 -14.67 15.68
N ILE A 250 -31.97 -15.45 15.73
CA ILE A 250 -32.05 -16.76 15.05
C ILE A 250 -31.82 -16.68 13.53
N LYS A 251 -32.06 -15.53 12.91
CA LYS A 251 -31.72 -15.28 11.50
C LYS A 251 -30.21 -15.35 11.28
N ILE A 252 -29.42 -14.78 12.18
CA ILE A 252 -27.95 -14.78 12.10
C ILE A 252 -27.40 -16.18 12.37
N TYR A 253 -27.98 -16.92 13.32
CA TYR A 253 -27.67 -18.34 13.51
C TYR A 253 -27.78 -19.12 12.20
N LYS A 254 -28.92 -19.00 11.50
CA LYS A 254 -29.14 -19.68 10.21
C LYS A 254 -28.11 -19.28 9.15
N ILE A 255 -27.72 -18.00 9.13
CA ILE A 255 -26.68 -17.49 8.21
C ILE A 255 -25.34 -18.14 8.53
N PHE A 256 -24.91 -18.15 9.80
CA PHE A 256 -23.65 -18.76 10.21
C PHE A 256 -23.61 -20.26 9.91
N THR A 257 -24.67 -21.00 10.26
CA THR A 257 -24.77 -22.43 9.94
C THR A 257 -24.63 -22.68 8.45
N LYS A 258 -25.27 -21.85 7.60
CA LYS A 258 -25.10 -21.95 6.15
C LYS A 258 -23.66 -21.63 5.73
N MET A 259 -23.04 -20.58 6.28
CA MET A 259 -21.65 -20.22 5.93
C MET A 259 -20.69 -21.37 6.21
N LEU A 260 -20.83 -21.99 7.38
CA LEU A 260 -20.01 -23.15 7.76
C LEU A 260 -20.25 -24.34 6.83
N ARG A 261 -21.50 -24.58 6.41
CA ARG A 261 -21.83 -25.65 5.46
C ARG A 261 -21.25 -25.40 4.07
N GLU A 262 -21.31 -24.18 3.55
CA GLU A 262 -20.68 -23.82 2.27
C GLU A 262 -19.15 -23.94 2.32
N CYS A 263 -18.54 -23.72 3.50
CA CYS A 263 -17.10 -23.91 3.71
C CYS A 263 -16.73 -25.39 3.98
N CYS A 264 -17.69 -26.25 4.31
CA CYS A 264 -17.41 -27.63 4.71
C CYS A 264 -17.02 -28.48 3.51
N GLY A 265 -15.77 -28.95 3.49
CA GLY A 265 -15.23 -29.68 2.34
C GLY A 265 -15.06 -28.82 1.08
N ASN A 266 -15.09 -27.48 1.23
CA ASN A 266 -14.78 -26.57 0.14
C ASN A 266 -13.30 -26.71 -0.24
N ILE A 267 -13.03 -26.79 -1.54
CA ILE A 267 -11.67 -26.91 -2.10
C ILE A 267 -11.43 -25.92 -3.25
N LYS A 268 -12.44 -25.12 -3.62
CA LYS A 268 -12.42 -24.33 -4.86
C LYS A 268 -13.02 -22.94 -4.75
N ASN A 269 -14.09 -22.79 -3.95
CA ASN A 269 -14.83 -21.54 -3.90
C ASN A 269 -14.05 -20.58 -3.02
N THR A 270 -13.78 -19.39 -3.53
CA THR A 270 -13.16 -18.32 -2.76
C THR A 270 -14.17 -17.72 -1.77
N ILE A 271 -13.71 -16.87 -0.85
CA ILE A 271 -14.59 -16.12 0.05
C ILE A 271 -15.66 -15.36 -0.75
N TYR A 272 -15.28 -14.74 -1.87
CA TYR A 272 -16.21 -14.01 -2.73
C TYR A 272 -17.22 -14.92 -3.43
N ASP A 273 -16.81 -16.10 -3.89
CA ASP A 273 -17.73 -17.07 -4.50
C ASP A 273 -18.80 -17.52 -3.51
N ILE A 274 -18.42 -17.72 -2.24
CA ILE A 274 -19.38 -18.02 -1.17
C ILE A 274 -20.33 -16.84 -0.97
N TYR A 275 -19.83 -15.60 -0.89
CA TYR A 275 -20.71 -14.43 -0.80
C TYR A 275 -21.74 -14.37 -1.94
N GLU A 276 -21.33 -14.66 -3.18
CA GLU A 276 -22.24 -14.64 -4.33
C GLU A 276 -23.38 -15.68 -4.22
N ILE A 277 -23.17 -16.80 -3.51
CA ILE A 277 -24.25 -17.75 -3.17
C ILE A 277 -25.26 -17.07 -2.23
N PHE A 278 -24.79 -16.41 -1.16
CA PHE A 278 -25.66 -15.71 -0.20
C PHE A 278 -26.41 -14.54 -0.82
N LYS A 279 -25.76 -13.84 -1.75
CA LYS A 279 -26.36 -12.74 -2.49
C LYS A 279 -27.48 -13.20 -3.42
N LYS A 280 -27.26 -14.29 -4.18
CA LYS A 280 -28.27 -14.88 -5.07
C LYS A 280 -29.49 -15.38 -4.32
N GLU A 281 -29.30 -15.85 -3.09
CA GLU A 281 -30.39 -16.28 -2.21
C GLU A 281 -31.02 -15.12 -1.41
N GLU A 282 -30.62 -13.86 -1.68
CA GLU A 282 -31.10 -12.65 -1.00
C GLU A 282 -30.91 -12.68 0.52
N LEU A 283 -30.02 -13.53 1.04
CA LEU A 283 -29.73 -13.65 2.46
C LEU A 283 -28.86 -12.49 2.96
N ILE A 284 -27.87 -12.09 2.13
CA ILE A 284 -26.96 -10.99 2.40
C ILE A 284 -26.71 -10.20 1.11
N ILE A 285 -27.06 -8.92 1.11
CA ILE A 285 -26.88 -8.04 -0.05
C ILE A 285 -25.49 -7.39 -0.03
N SER A 286 -25.07 -6.85 1.10
CA SER A 286 -23.81 -6.11 1.24
C SER A 286 -22.63 -7.03 1.51
N PHE A 287 -21.56 -6.90 0.71
CA PHE A 287 -20.34 -7.67 0.91
C PHE A 287 -19.58 -7.27 2.20
N PRO A 288 -19.44 -5.98 2.55
CA PRO A 288 -18.94 -5.58 3.87
C PRO A 288 -19.72 -6.18 5.05
N TYR A 289 -21.03 -6.37 4.92
CA TYR A 289 -21.83 -7.04 5.95
C TYR A 289 -21.55 -8.54 5.99
N PHE A 290 -21.43 -9.20 4.82
CA PHE A 290 -20.99 -10.59 4.74
C PHE A 290 -19.65 -10.80 5.45
N LEU A 291 -18.64 -9.97 5.13
CA LEU A 291 -17.30 -10.06 5.74
C LEU A 291 -17.34 -9.89 7.26
N SER A 292 -18.20 -9.03 7.79
CA SER A 292 -18.33 -8.83 9.24
C SER A 292 -18.94 -10.03 9.96
N LEU A 293 -19.82 -10.77 9.29
CA LEU A 293 -20.34 -12.04 9.82
C LEU A 293 -19.29 -13.15 9.67
N PHE A 294 -18.61 -13.19 8.52
CA PHE A 294 -17.62 -14.20 8.18
C PHE A 294 -16.38 -14.12 9.08
N SER A 295 -15.89 -12.92 9.36
CA SER A 295 -14.73 -12.66 10.23
C SER A 295 -14.92 -13.19 11.64
N LYS A 296 -16.15 -13.20 12.17
CA LYS A 296 -16.46 -13.81 13.47
C LYS A 296 -16.24 -15.31 13.45
N LEU A 297 -16.71 -16.00 12.41
CA LEU A 297 -16.50 -17.45 12.30
C LEU A 297 -15.01 -17.79 12.13
N VAL A 298 -14.26 -16.93 11.46
CA VAL A 298 -12.80 -17.07 11.34
C VAL A 298 -12.10 -16.80 12.68
N SER A 299 -12.48 -15.74 13.41
CA SER A 299 -11.83 -15.37 14.68
C SER A 299 -12.07 -16.40 15.79
N PHE A 300 -13.22 -17.07 15.78
CA PHE A 300 -13.51 -18.19 16.68
C PHE A 300 -12.95 -19.55 16.17
N GLY A 301 -12.25 -19.58 15.04
CA GLY A 301 -11.59 -20.78 14.52
C GLY A 301 -12.53 -21.80 13.87
N PHE A 302 -13.79 -21.44 13.61
CA PHE A 302 -14.73 -22.32 12.91
C PHE A 302 -14.44 -22.42 11.42
N ILE A 303 -13.83 -21.37 10.85
CA ILE A 303 -13.39 -21.30 9.47
C ILE A 303 -11.89 -21.00 9.44
N THR A 304 -11.14 -21.83 8.73
CA THR A 304 -9.72 -21.59 8.43
C THR A 304 -9.57 -21.08 7.00
N ILE A 305 -8.60 -20.19 6.77
CA ILE A 305 -8.39 -19.55 5.47
C ILE A 305 -7.10 -20.06 4.84
N GLU A 306 -7.20 -20.68 3.68
CA GLU A 306 -6.06 -21.04 2.84
C GLU A 306 -5.81 -19.90 1.83
N LYS A 307 -4.66 -19.24 1.91
CA LYS A 307 -4.29 -18.14 1.00
C LYS A 307 -3.46 -18.69 -0.17
N LEU A 308 -3.94 -18.47 -1.39
CA LEU A 308 -3.23 -18.88 -2.62
C LEU A 308 -2.32 -17.76 -3.16
N GLU A 309 -1.53 -17.13 -2.27
CA GLU A 309 -0.70 -15.94 -2.58
C GLU A 309 0.30 -16.15 -3.74
N PHE A 310 0.63 -17.41 -4.04
CA PHE A 310 1.43 -17.80 -5.21
C PHE A 310 0.58 -18.69 -6.13
N LEU A 311 -0.24 -18.07 -6.98
CA LEU A 311 -0.88 -18.78 -8.08
C LEU A 311 0.21 -19.25 -9.07
N THR A 312 0.66 -20.50 -8.93
CA THR A 312 1.26 -21.24 -10.04
C THR A 312 0.19 -21.42 -11.09
N LYS A 313 0.27 -20.66 -12.18
CA LYS A 313 -0.49 -20.94 -13.40
C LYS A 313 -0.10 -22.28 -13.99
#